data_AF-A0A7C6SCN2-F1
#
_entry.id   AF-A0A7C6SCN2-F1
#
_cell.length_a   1.000
_cell.length_b   1.000
_cell.length_c   1.000
_cell.angle_alpha   90.00
_cell.angle_beta   90.00
_cell.angle_gamma   90.00
#
_symmetry.space_group_name_H-M   'P 1'
#
loop_
_entity.id
_entity.type
_entity.pdbx_description
1 polymer ?
#
loop_
_entity_poly.entity_id
_entity_poly.type
_entity_poly.pdbx_seq_one_letter_code
_entity_poly.pdbx_strand_id
1 'polypeptide(L)'
;NAAHVFVKREDAISKNKRKIGVEHVSLDALKVALSEIKYYNYKKNFTIQDIYDLGLAGNEMSRQLRIKLCNRLGIGYVNAKQLVNRLNLFNYTIEEIRDML
;
A
#
# COMPACT_ATOMS: atom_id res chain seq x y z
N ASN A 1 5.38 -18.65 7.37
CA ASN A 1 5.02 -17.23 7.23
C ASN A 1 5.08 -16.83 5.77
N ALA A 2 4.01 -16.23 5.24
CA ALA A 2 4.00 -15.69 3.87
C ALA A 2 4.53 -14.25 3.90
N ALA A 3 5.37 -13.90 2.92
CA ALA A 3 5.90 -12.55 2.74
C ALA A 3 5.27 -11.91 1.50
N HIS A 4 5.17 -10.59 1.49
CA HIS A 4 4.57 -9.83 0.40
C HIS A 4 5.59 -8.90 -0.24
N VAL A 5 5.52 -8.78 -1.56
CA VAL A 5 6.30 -7.84 -2.35
C VAL A 5 5.34 -7.09 -3.25
N PHE A 6 5.54 -5.79 -3.38
CA PHE A 6 4.68 -4.92 -4.17
C PHE A 6 5.50 -4.26 -5.27
N VAL A 7 4.97 -4.30 -6.49
CA VAL A 7 5.55 -3.62 -7.62
C VAL A 7 4.67 -2.42 -7.97
N LYS A 8 5.28 -1.31 -8.38
CA LYS A 8 4.51 -0.13 -8.82
C LYS A 8 3.72 -0.50 -10.07
N ARG A 9 2.52 0.08 -10.18
CA ARG A 9 1.64 -0.13 -11.34
C ARG A 9 2.34 0.21 -12.67
N GLU A 10 3.19 1.22 -12.62
CA GLU A 10 3.97 1.76 -13.74
C GLU A 10 4.90 0.70 -14.34
N ASP A 11 5.51 -0.11 -13.47
CA ASP A 11 6.43 -1.18 -13.86
C ASP A 11 5.70 -2.46 -14.27
N ALA A 12 4.43 -2.60 -13.88
CA ALA A 12 3.61 -3.79 -14.16
C ALA A 12 2.61 -3.60 -15.31
N ILE A 13 2.61 -2.45 -16.00
CA ILE A 13 1.66 -2.17 -17.08
C ILE A 13 2.22 -2.62 -18.44
N SER A 14 1.37 -3.23 -19.26
CA SER A 14 1.75 -3.63 -20.63
C SER A 14 2.15 -2.43 -21.48
N LYS A 15 2.97 -2.65 -22.51
CA LYS A 15 3.40 -1.60 -23.45
C LYS A 15 2.23 -0.83 -24.07
N ASN A 16 1.10 -1.50 -24.33
CA ASN A 16 -0.13 -0.89 -24.86
C ASN A 16 -1.08 -0.35 -23.78
N LYS A 17 -0.66 -0.31 -22.52
CA LYS A 17 -1.39 0.22 -21.34
C LYS A 17 -2.73 -0.44 -21.01
N ARG A 18 -3.02 -1.62 -21.58
CA ARG A 18 -4.31 -2.32 -21.42
C ARG A 18 -4.29 -3.44 -20.38
N LYS A 19 -3.12 -3.99 -20.06
CA LYS A 19 -2.97 -5.10 -19.11
C LYS A 19 -2.05 -4.70 -17.98
N ILE A 20 -2.28 -5.28 -16.81
CA ILE A 20 -1.42 -5.14 -15.63
C ILE A 20 -1.07 -6.55 -15.18
N GLY A 21 0.21 -6.84 -15.02
CA GLY A 21 0.69 -8.16 -14.68
C GLY A 21 2.18 -8.16 -14.33
N VAL A 22 2.59 -9.14 -13.52
CA VAL A 22 4.00 -9.29 -13.09
C VAL A 22 4.89 -9.65 -14.29
N GLU A 23 4.33 -10.24 -15.34
CA GLU A 23 5.04 -10.55 -16.59
C GLU A 23 5.55 -9.31 -17.35
N HIS A 24 5.08 -8.12 -16.98
CA HIS A 24 5.53 -6.85 -17.57
C HIS A 24 6.64 -6.18 -16.76
N VAL A 25 6.94 -6.69 -15.57
CA VAL A 25 7.95 -6.12 -14.67
C VAL A 25 9.35 -6.45 -15.16
N SER A 26 10.21 -5.43 -15.28
CA SER A 26 11.62 -5.65 -15.64
C SER A 26 12.36 -6.37 -14.51
N LEU A 27 13.46 -7.05 -14.85
CA LEU A 27 14.28 -7.75 -13.86
C LEU A 27 14.81 -6.79 -12.77
N ASP A 28 15.18 -5.57 -13.14
CA ASP A 28 15.66 -4.56 -12.20
C ASP A 28 14.55 -4.06 -11.28
N ALA A 29 13.36 -3.79 -11.80
CA ALA A 29 12.20 -3.41 -10.98
C ALA A 29 11.81 -4.54 -10.01
N LEU A 30 11.89 -5.80 -10.46
CA LEU A 30 11.64 -6.96 -9.61
C LEU A 30 12.68 -7.07 -8.48
N LYS A 31 13.98 -6.87 -8.76
CA LYS A 31 15.03 -6.86 -7.73
C LYS A 31 14.80 -5.77 -6.69
N VAL A 32 14.43 -4.56 -7.12
CA VAL A 32 14.09 -3.46 -6.21
C VAL A 32 12.91 -3.85 -5.34
N ALA A 33 11.83 -4.36 -5.93
CA ALA A 33 10.66 -4.80 -5.17
C ALA A 33 11.00 -5.91 -4.15
N LEU A 34 11.82 -6.89 -4.55
CA LEU A 34 12.31 -7.95 -3.66
C LEU A 34 13.23 -7.45 -2.54
N SER A 35 13.81 -6.26 -2.65
CA SER A 35 14.56 -5.65 -1.53
C SER A 35 13.64 -5.04 -0.46
N GLU A 36 12.38 -4.81 -0.78
CA GLU A 36 11.37 -4.19 0.10
C GLU A 36 10.33 -5.22 0.60
N ILE A 37 10.77 -6.46 0.86
CA ILE A 37 9.90 -7.54 1.35
C ILE A 37 9.17 -7.11 2.63
N LYS A 38 7.85 -7.25 2.62
CA LYS A 38 6.98 -7.01 3.77
C LYS A 38 6.64 -8.33 4.44
N TYR A 39 6.96 -8.41 5.73
CA TYR A 39 6.67 -9.57 6.55
C TYR A 39 5.35 -9.39 7.31
N TYR A 40 4.63 -10.49 7.50
CA TYR A 40 3.44 -10.51 8.34
C TYR A 40 3.82 -10.26 9.80
N ASN A 41 3.25 -9.22 10.40
CA ASN A 41 3.38 -8.91 11.82
C ASN A 41 2.05 -8.30 12.29
N TYR A 42 1.02 -9.12 12.42
CA TYR A 42 -0.31 -8.57 12.67
C TYR A 42 -0.43 -7.95 14.06
N LYS A 43 -0.89 -6.70 14.11
CA LYS A 43 -1.37 -6.03 15.33
C LYS A 43 -2.57 -5.15 14.99
N LYS A 44 -3.58 -5.15 15.86
CA LYS A 44 -4.80 -4.36 15.67
C LYS A 44 -4.60 -2.92 16.17
N ASN A 45 -3.81 -2.14 15.45
CA ASN A 45 -3.54 -0.72 15.76
C ASN A 45 -4.59 0.23 15.14
N PHE A 46 -5.28 -0.21 14.09
CA PHE A 46 -6.24 0.60 13.34
C PHE A 46 -7.64 -0.01 13.34
N THR A 47 -8.62 0.87 13.40
CA THR A 47 -10.03 0.67 13.10
C THR A 47 -10.42 1.47 11.85
N ILE A 48 -11.65 1.30 11.36
CA ILE A 48 -12.15 2.15 10.29
C ILE A 48 -12.33 3.60 10.74
N GLN A 49 -12.62 3.84 12.02
CA GLN A 49 -12.78 5.19 12.56
C GLN A 49 -11.46 5.96 12.48
N ASP A 50 -10.33 5.32 12.82
CA ASP A 50 -9.01 5.96 12.70
C ASP A 50 -8.71 6.40 11.26
N ILE A 51 -9.17 5.64 10.26
CA ILE A 51 -9.02 6.02 8.84
C ILE A 51 -9.87 7.25 8.49
N TYR A 52 -11.04 7.42 9.10
CA TYR A 52 -11.83 8.65 8.97
C TYR A 52 -11.14 9.82 9.68
N ASP A 53 -10.66 9.62 10.90
CA ASP A 53 -10.02 10.65 11.72
C ASP A 53 -8.70 11.16 11.09
N LEU A 54 -7.99 10.27 10.37
CA LEU A 54 -6.80 10.61 9.56
C LEU A 54 -7.14 11.26 8.20
N GLY A 55 -8.42 11.48 7.88
CA GLY A 55 -8.87 12.04 6.59
C GLY A 55 -8.66 11.10 5.39
N LEU A 56 -8.35 9.83 5.63
CA LEU A 56 -8.11 8.80 4.62
C LEU A 56 -9.42 8.16 4.12
N ALA A 57 -10.57 8.56 4.66
CA ALA A 57 -11.91 8.24 4.18
C ALA A 57 -12.87 9.43 4.38
N GLY A 58 -13.99 9.46 3.65
CA GLY A 58 -15.06 10.45 3.83
C GLY A 58 -14.86 11.80 3.13
N ASN A 59 -13.63 12.17 2.76
CA ASN A 59 -13.33 13.45 2.09
C ASN A 59 -13.02 13.26 0.60
N GLU A 60 -13.22 14.32 -0.20
CA GLU A 60 -12.89 14.33 -1.63
C GLU A 60 -11.41 13.98 -1.89
N MET A 61 -10.51 14.47 -1.01
CA MET A 61 -9.08 14.24 -1.08
C MET A 61 -8.63 12.87 -0.54
N SER A 62 -9.50 12.14 0.16
CA SER A 62 -9.14 10.87 0.83
C SER A 62 -8.56 9.85 -0.14
N ARG A 63 -9.08 9.79 -1.38
CA ARG A 63 -8.55 8.89 -2.40
C ARG A 63 -7.09 9.21 -2.74
N GLN A 64 -6.77 10.49 -2.95
CA GLN A 64 -5.42 10.91 -3.32
C GLN A 64 -4.44 10.68 -2.17
N LEU A 65 -4.85 10.97 -0.93
CA LEU A 65 -4.04 10.69 0.26
C LEU A 65 -3.75 9.19 0.40
N ARG A 66 -4.75 8.32 0.23
CA ARG A 66 -4.52 6.86 0.25
C ARG A 66 -3.56 6.39 -0.84
N ILE A 67 -3.63 6.96 -2.06
CA ILE A 67 -2.69 6.63 -3.13
C ILE A 67 -1.26 7.01 -2.72
N LYS A 68 -1.05 8.25 -2.24
CA LYS A 68 0.26 8.72 -1.78
C LYS A 68 0.80 7.85 -0.64
N LEU A 69 -0.02 7.60 0.39
CA LEU A 69 0.36 6.78 1.53
C LEU A 69 0.72 5.35 1.13
N CYS A 70 -0.13 4.68 0.35
CA CYS A 70 0.12 3.30 -0.07
C CYS A 70 1.38 3.16 -0.93
N ASN A 71 1.68 4.17 -1.76
CA ASN A 71 2.89 4.22 -2.57
C ASN A 71 4.12 4.42 -1.68
N ARG A 72 4.06 5.34 -0.70
CA ARG A 72 5.14 5.61 0.25
C ARG A 72 5.46 4.38 1.12
N LEU A 73 4.44 3.66 1.56
CA LEU A 73 4.60 2.45 2.37
C LEU A 73 5.00 1.22 1.55
N GLY A 74 4.90 1.28 0.22
CA GLY A 74 5.13 0.13 -0.66
C GLY A 74 4.16 -1.03 -0.35
N ILE A 75 2.91 -0.71 0.02
CA ILE A 75 1.91 -1.73 0.38
C ILE A 75 0.83 -1.90 -0.67
N GLY A 76 0.94 -1.25 -1.84
CA GLY A 76 -0.06 -1.24 -2.91
C GLY A 76 -1.36 -0.50 -2.55
N TYR A 77 -1.99 0.15 -3.54
CA TYR A 77 -3.24 0.89 -3.31
C TYR A 77 -4.42 -0.02 -2.96
N VAL A 78 -5.21 0.40 -1.97
CA VAL A 78 -6.47 -0.24 -1.54
C VAL A 78 -7.53 0.80 -1.13
N ASN A 79 -8.79 0.36 -1.01
CA ASN A 79 -9.86 1.17 -0.44
C ASN A 79 -9.69 1.34 1.08
N ALA A 80 -10.48 2.23 1.70
CA ALA A 80 -10.38 2.55 3.13
C ALA A 80 -10.49 1.31 4.05
N LYS A 81 -11.47 0.44 3.82
CA LYS A 81 -11.66 -0.78 4.62
C LYS A 81 -10.46 -1.72 4.53
N GLN A 82 -9.91 -1.88 3.33
CA GLN A 82 -8.75 -2.73 3.10
C GLN A 82 -7.45 -2.08 3.57
N LEU A 83 -7.39 -0.74 3.65
CA LEU A 83 -6.26 -0.03 4.24
C LEU A 83 -6.11 -0.38 5.72
N VAL A 84 -7.20 -0.42 6.49
CA VAL A 84 -7.18 -0.93 7.89
C VAL A 84 -6.51 -2.29 7.96
N ASN A 85 -6.92 -3.22 7.09
CA ASN A 85 -6.37 -4.57 7.07
C ASN A 85 -4.86 -4.55 6.78
N ARG A 86 -4.40 -3.80 5.77
CA ARG A 86 -2.97 -3.73 5.42
C ARG A 86 -2.12 -3.07 6.50
N LEU A 87 -2.61 -1.98 7.09
CA LEU A 87 -1.88 -1.29 8.15
C LEU A 87 -1.68 -2.19 9.37
N ASN A 88 -2.73 -2.90 9.77
CA ASN A 88 -2.68 -3.89 10.84
C ASN A 88 -1.82 -5.11 10.49
N LEU A 89 -1.86 -5.58 9.23
CA LEU A 89 -1.09 -6.74 8.75
C LEU A 89 0.42 -6.54 8.89
N PHE A 90 0.88 -5.31 8.69
CA PHE A 90 2.29 -4.93 8.70
C PHE A 90 2.70 -4.17 9.97
N ASN A 91 1.85 -4.14 11.00
CA ASN A 91 2.10 -3.48 12.29
C ASN A 91 2.43 -1.98 12.23
N TYR A 92 1.87 -1.23 11.28
CA TYR A 92 2.02 0.23 11.34
C TYR A 92 1.27 0.78 12.54
N THR A 93 1.73 1.91 13.08
CA THR A 93 1.12 2.65 14.18
C THR A 93 0.40 3.89 13.66
N ILE A 94 -0.55 4.41 14.45
CA ILE A 94 -1.30 5.62 14.09
C ILE A 94 -0.33 6.80 13.97
N GLU A 95 0.67 6.88 14.85
CA GLU A 95 1.69 7.93 14.87
C GLU A 95 2.52 7.90 13.58
N GLU A 96 3.05 6.74 13.19
CA GLU A 96 3.81 6.59 11.93
C GLU A 96 2.99 7.03 10.71
N ILE A 97 1.70 6.67 10.66
CA ILE A 97 0.84 7.07 9.55
C ILE A 97 0.56 8.56 9.59
N ARG A 98 0.29 9.14 10.76
CA ARG A 98 0.05 10.58 10.92
C ARG A 98 1.25 11.40 10.44
N ASP A 99 2.47 10.98 10.75
CA ASP A 99 3.71 11.67 10.33
C ASP A 99 3.99 11.54 8.82
N MET A 100 3.36 10.58 8.15
CA MET A 100 3.56 10.34 6.72
C MET A 100 2.52 11.00 5.80
N LEU A 101 1.42 11.49 6.36
CA LEU A 101 0.32 12.17 5.65
C LEU A 101 0.67 13.63 5.32
#